data_AF-A0A562N4F1-F1
#
_entry.id   AF-A0A562N4F1-F1
#
_cell.length_a   1.000
_cell.length_b   1.000
_cell.length_c   1.000
_cell.angle_alpha   90.00
_cell.angle_beta   90.00
_cell.angle_gamma   90.00
#
_symmetry.space_group_name_H-M   'P 1'
#
loop_
_entity.id
_entity.type
_entity.pdbx_description
1 polymer ?
#
loop_
_entity_poly.entity_id
_entity_poly.type
_entity_poly.pdbx_seq_one_letter_code
_entity_poly.pdbx_strand_id
1 'polypeptide(L)'
;MPDEDYWIASLTPSARAAGRHLAIVEHSEYAEIGISKGALWDRIPMPPALQAQLFAPASDAEQMRTYLLMDAGLHSELWGGFDPGEVDLPCRCLFKGHAAENLKTVAPYLVDLTATGETTRFHKEFFSRDWLYETGILIQSDIGMDRMWKHFRRFTKVNTPEGTVAYFRFWDPRLLPYFLRACSPSDLDRFFSTPNTRIWMTTRSRLTGMVKVKSASLVSL
;
A
#
# COMPACT_ATOMS: atom_id res chain seq x y z
N MET A 1 -13.55 23.45 -12.69
CA MET A 1 -12.77 22.94 -13.84
C MET A 1 -12.81 21.42 -13.77
N PRO A 2 -13.32 20.70 -14.79
CA PRO A 2 -13.35 19.26 -14.76
C PRO A 2 -12.05 18.74 -15.38
N ASP A 3 -11.06 18.44 -14.53
CA ASP A 3 -9.76 17.91 -14.94
C ASP A 3 -9.41 16.67 -14.09
N GLU A 4 -10.42 15.83 -13.87
CA GLU A 4 -10.43 14.91 -12.74
C GLU A 4 -10.79 13.49 -13.21
N ASP A 5 -9.77 12.78 -13.71
CA ASP A 5 -9.71 11.32 -13.97
C ASP A 5 -9.91 10.47 -12.69
N TYR A 6 -10.82 10.85 -11.80
CA TYR A 6 -11.09 10.13 -10.56
C TYR A 6 -12.23 9.15 -10.75
N TRP A 7 -12.05 7.95 -10.20
CA TRP A 7 -13.10 6.94 -10.17
C TRP A 7 -13.86 7.05 -8.86
N ILE A 8 -15.16 7.24 -8.97
CA ILE A 8 -16.09 7.25 -7.86
C ILE A 8 -16.61 5.82 -7.70
N ALA A 9 -16.21 5.14 -6.64
CA ALA A 9 -16.77 3.83 -6.30
C ALA A 9 -18.25 4.02 -5.88
N SER A 10 -19.18 3.47 -6.66
CA SER A 10 -20.56 3.24 -6.21
C SER A 10 -20.58 1.94 -5.42
N LEU A 11 -20.79 2.01 -4.10
CA LEU A 11 -20.88 0.84 -3.21
C LEU A 11 -22.21 0.08 -3.39
N THR A 12 -22.55 -0.27 -4.63
CA THR A 12 -23.70 -1.12 -4.94
C THR A 12 -23.26 -2.58 -4.99
N PRO A 13 -23.81 -3.48 -4.16
CA PRO A 13 -23.55 -4.90 -4.28
C PRO A 13 -24.00 -5.40 -5.66
N SER A 14 -23.06 -5.88 -6.47
CA SER A 14 -23.35 -6.49 -7.77
C SER A 14 -23.22 -8.01 -7.68
N ALA A 15 -24.06 -8.72 -8.45
CA ALA A 15 -24.01 -10.16 -8.58
C ALA A 15 -22.65 -10.62 -9.13
N ARG A 16 -22.15 -11.75 -8.62
CA ARG A 16 -20.90 -12.38 -9.05
C ARG A 16 -20.88 -12.62 -10.56
N ALA A 17 -19.88 -12.09 -11.26
CA ALA A 17 -19.54 -12.48 -12.62
C ALA A 17 -18.04 -12.83 -12.76
N ALA A 18 -17.83 -14.00 -13.39
CA ALA A 18 -16.65 -14.62 -14.02
C ALA A 18 -15.24 -14.59 -13.37
N GLY A 19 -14.77 -15.80 -13.01
CA GLY A 19 -13.39 -16.27 -13.23
C GLY A 19 -12.36 -16.00 -12.13
N ARG A 20 -12.43 -14.84 -11.47
CA ARG A 20 -11.48 -14.45 -10.40
C ARG A 20 -12.19 -14.13 -9.10
N HIS A 21 -11.54 -14.39 -7.98
CA HIS A 21 -12.07 -14.04 -6.66
C HIS A 21 -11.00 -13.36 -5.80
N LEU A 22 -11.48 -12.50 -4.89
CA LEU A 22 -10.63 -11.87 -3.89
C LEU A 22 -10.16 -12.91 -2.87
N ALA A 23 -8.85 -13.09 -2.77
CA ALA A 23 -8.20 -13.83 -1.71
C ALA A 23 -7.53 -12.84 -0.75
N ILE A 24 -7.95 -12.86 0.53
CA ILE A 24 -7.24 -12.20 1.63
C ILE A 24 -6.66 -13.31 2.52
N VAL A 25 -5.33 -13.41 2.54
CA VAL A 25 -4.59 -14.48 3.22
C VAL A 25 -3.83 -13.89 4.40
N GLU A 26 -3.94 -14.49 5.57
CA GLU A 26 -3.11 -14.20 6.74
C GLU A 26 -1.87 -15.09 6.69
N HIS A 27 -0.68 -14.49 6.75
CA HIS A 27 0.59 -15.21 6.55
C HIS A 27 1.31 -15.52 7.85
N SER A 28 1.33 -14.56 8.78
CA SER A 28 2.14 -14.64 9.99
C SER A 28 1.65 -13.64 11.04
N GLU A 29 1.95 -13.95 12.30
CA GLU A 29 1.72 -13.08 13.44
C GLU A 29 3.03 -12.89 14.21
N TYR A 30 3.34 -11.63 14.53
CA TYR A 30 4.61 -11.24 15.15
C TYR A 30 4.34 -10.52 16.47
N ALA A 31 5.10 -10.87 17.50
CA ALA A 31 5.18 -10.07 18.71
C ALA A 31 5.91 -8.74 18.40
N GLU A 32 5.55 -7.67 19.10
CA GLU A 32 6.24 -6.38 18.98
C GLU A 32 7.71 -6.58 19.38
N ILE A 33 8.62 -6.42 18.43
CA ILE A 33 10.03 -6.73 18.63
C ILE A 33 10.63 -5.62 19.50
N GLY A 34 11.03 -5.98 20.73
CA GLY A 34 12.00 -5.18 21.47
C GLY A 34 13.32 -5.17 20.71
N ILE A 35 13.87 -3.98 20.43
CA ILE A 35 15.15 -3.80 19.75
C ILE A 35 16.23 -4.57 20.53
N SER A 36 16.62 -5.76 20.06
CA SER A 36 17.75 -6.52 20.61
C SER A 36 18.91 -6.54 19.62
N LYS A 37 20.11 -6.93 20.05
CA LYS A 37 21.37 -6.88 19.27
C LYS A 37 21.54 -8.01 18.25
N GLY A 38 21.71 -7.66 16.96
CA GLY A 38 22.05 -8.53 15.81
C GLY A 38 21.83 -7.81 14.47
N ALA A 39 22.10 -8.46 13.33
CA ALA A 39 21.87 -7.85 12.01
C ALA A 39 20.38 -7.49 11.84
N LEU A 40 20.10 -6.21 11.53
CA LEU A 40 18.74 -5.65 11.48
C LEU A 40 17.82 -6.41 10.50
N TRP A 41 18.40 -6.97 9.44
CA TRP A 41 17.71 -7.63 8.33
C TRP A 41 17.05 -8.96 8.71
N ASP A 42 17.70 -9.77 9.55
CA ASP A 42 17.18 -11.08 9.98
C ASP A 42 16.05 -10.96 11.02
N ARG A 43 15.72 -9.73 11.40
CA ARG A 43 14.81 -9.40 12.51
C ARG A 43 13.61 -8.60 12.09
N ILE A 44 13.54 -8.16 10.82
CA ILE A 44 12.35 -7.53 10.30
C ILE A 44 11.24 -8.59 10.30
N PRO A 45 10.16 -8.41 11.07
CA PRO A 45 9.07 -9.37 11.12
C PRO A 45 8.26 -9.25 9.82
N MET A 46 8.65 -10.07 8.85
CA MET A 46 8.11 -10.08 7.50
C MET A 46 8.01 -11.52 6.99
N PRO A 47 6.94 -11.88 6.26
CA PRO A 47 6.83 -13.23 5.71
C PRO A 47 7.99 -13.52 4.76
N PRO A 48 8.59 -14.73 4.80
CA PRO A 48 9.70 -15.09 3.90
C PRO A 48 9.36 -14.89 2.42
N ALA A 49 8.11 -15.12 2.02
CA ALA A 49 7.64 -14.87 0.66
C ALA A 49 7.69 -13.39 0.27
N LEU A 50 7.35 -12.48 1.19
CA LEU A 50 7.45 -11.04 0.96
C LEU A 50 8.93 -10.60 0.93
N GLN A 51 9.77 -11.13 1.81
CA GLN A 51 11.21 -10.87 1.80
C GLN A 51 11.87 -11.31 0.48
N ALA A 52 11.62 -12.54 0.05
CA ALA A 52 12.18 -13.08 -1.19
C ALA A 52 11.78 -12.27 -2.42
N GLN A 53 10.56 -11.72 -2.44
CA GLN A 53 10.07 -10.90 -3.55
C GLN A 53 10.58 -9.45 -3.50
N LEU A 54 10.73 -8.87 -2.31
CA LEU A 54 11.28 -7.51 -2.13
C LEU A 54 12.74 -7.40 -2.59
N PHE A 55 13.53 -8.45 -2.33
CA PHE A 55 14.98 -8.47 -2.54
C PHE A 55 15.41 -9.51 -3.58
N ALA A 56 14.49 -9.94 -4.46
CA ALA A 56 14.85 -10.82 -5.56
C ALA A 56 15.96 -10.14 -6.40
N PRO A 57 17.05 -10.86 -6.76
CA PRO A 57 18.11 -10.29 -7.57
C PRO A 57 17.53 -9.66 -8.83
N ALA A 58 18.03 -8.48 -9.20
CA ALA A 58 17.64 -7.84 -10.45
C ALA A 58 17.94 -8.78 -11.62
N SER A 59 16.92 -9.11 -12.41
CA SER A 59 17.05 -9.85 -13.66
C SER A 59 16.59 -8.94 -14.80
N ASP A 60 17.19 -9.08 -15.98
CA ASP A 60 16.89 -8.27 -17.17
C ASP A 60 15.46 -8.47 -17.73
N ALA A 61 14.67 -9.40 -17.17
CA ALA A 61 13.25 -9.63 -17.51
C ALA A 61 12.31 -9.14 -16.40
N GLU A 62 11.17 -8.56 -16.82
CA GLU A 62 9.92 -8.26 -16.07
C GLU A 62 10.03 -8.42 -14.54
N GLN A 63 10.87 -7.59 -13.90
CA GLN A 63 11.09 -7.69 -12.47
C GLN A 63 9.81 -7.29 -11.72
N MET A 64 9.36 -8.17 -10.84
CA MET A 64 8.32 -7.84 -9.87
C MET A 64 8.80 -6.64 -9.03
N ARG A 65 8.10 -5.52 -9.15
CA ARG A 65 8.40 -4.30 -8.43
C ARG A 65 7.61 -4.27 -7.13
N THR A 66 8.17 -3.63 -6.11
CA THR A 66 7.46 -3.42 -4.85
C THR A 66 7.39 -1.93 -4.54
N TYR A 67 6.18 -1.44 -4.32
CA TYR A 67 5.91 -0.07 -3.96
C TYR A 67 5.31 0.00 -2.56
N LEU A 68 5.65 1.03 -1.82
CA LEU A 68 4.93 1.42 -0.62
C LEU A 68 3.96 2.54 -0.97
N LEU A 69 2.71 2.37 -0.56
CA LEU A 69 1.75 3.46 -0.48
C LEU A 69 1.65 3.91 0.97
N MET A 70 2.44 4.93 1.30
CA MET A 70 2.62 5.45 2.66
C MET A 70 1.56 6.48 3.00
N ASP A 71 1.03 6.41 4.23
CA ASP A 71 0.17 7.41 4.84
C ASP A 71 1.02 8.44 5.59
N ALA A 72 1.32 9.57 4.94
CA ALA A 72 2.12 10.64 5.57
C ALA A 72 1.42 11.25 6.80
N GLY A 73 0.08 11.21 6.85
CA GLY A 73 -0.68 11.73 7.98
C GLY A 73 -0.46 10.88 9.23
N LEU A 74 -0.65 9.57 9.09
CA LEU A 74 -0.39 8.63 10.19
C LEU A 74 1.10 8.58 10.56
N HIS A 75 2.00 8.61 9.56
CA HIS A 75 3.44 8.70 9.84
C HIS A 75 3.77 9.98 10.64
N SER A 76 3.18 11.12 10.28
CA SER A 76 3.39 12.38 11.01
C SER A 76 2.83 12.34 12.44
N GLU A 77 1.68 11.72 12.65
CA GLU A 77 1.10 11.51 13.98
C GLU A 77 2.01 10.66 14.88
N LEU A 78 2.63 9.62 14.33
CA LEU A 78 3.48 8.69 15.09
C LEU A 78 4.89 9.23 15.33
N TRP A 79 5.48 9.90 14.33
CA TRP A 79 6.90 10.21 14.29
C TRP A 79 7.23 11.70 14.21
N GLY A 80 6.22 12.57 14.28
CA GLY A 80 6.42 14.02 14.33
C GLY A 80 6.64 14.70 12.98
N GLY A 81 6.45 13.99 11.86
CA GLY A 81 6.43 14.58 10.52
C GLY A 81 6.71 13.56 9.42
N PHE A 82 6.57 14.01 8.17
CA PHE A 82 7.02 13.31 6.96
C PHE A 82 7.47 14.35 5.94
N ASP A 83 8.74 14.31 5.52
CA ASP A 83 9.22 15.09 4.38
C ASP A 83 9.57 14.15 3.21
N PRO A 84 8.83 14.21 2.08
CA PRO A 84 9.19 13.44 0.90
C PRO A 84 10.57 13.80 0.33
N GLY A 85 11.14 14.96 0.68
CA GLY A 85 12.50 15.34 0.29
C GLY A 85 13.60 14.55 1.02
N GLU A 86 13.28 13.94 2.16
CA GLU A 86 14.20 13.07 2.91
C GLU A 86 14.11 11.60 2.48
N VAL A 87 13.22 11.24 1.55
CA VAL A 87 13.11 9.87 1.04
C VAL A 87 14.21 9.63 0.01
N ASP A 88 15.16 8.73 0.30
CA ASP A 88 16.28 8.39 -0.58
C ASP A 88 15.91 7.39 -1.71
N LEU A 89 14.64 7.39 -2.08
CA LEU A 89 14.00 6.54 -3.09
C LEU A 89 13.04 7.36 -3.95
N PRO A 90 12.70 6.91 -5.18
CA PRO A 90 11.65 7.54 -5.96
C PRO A 90 10.35 7.62 -5.16
N CYS A 91 9.86 8.84 -4.94
CA CYS A 91 8.71 9.13 -4.09
C CYS A 91 7.76 10.11 -4.79
N ARG A 92 6.46 9.81 -4.83
CA ARG A 92 5.45 10.64 -5.52
C ARG A 92 4.14 10.75 -4.76
N CYS A 93 3.70 11.99 -4.53
CA CYS A 93 2.39 12.28 -3.96
C CYS A 93 1.24 11.81 -4.89
N LEU A 94 0.25 11.13 -4.34
CA LEU A 94 -0.94 10.69 -5.08
C LEU A 94 -1.97 11.81 -5.30
N PHE A 95 -1.82 12.98 -4.67
CA PHE A 95 -2.64 14.17 -4.97
C PHE A 95 -2.01 15.01 -6.11
N LYS A 96 -2.78 15.94 -6.69
CA LYS A 96 -2.32 16.92 -7.70
C LYS A 96 -2.73 18.34 -7.32
N GLY A 97 -2.06 19.32 -7.94
CA GLY A 97 -2.42 20.74 -7.85
C GLY A 97 -2.46 21.22 -6.41
N HIS A 98 -3.41 22.10 -6.12
CA HIS A 98 -3.61 22.67 -4.78
C HIS A 98 -3.72 21.60 -3.68
N ALA A 99 -4.29 20.42 -3.95
CA ALA A 99 -4.36 19.36 -2.96
C ALA A 99 -2.99 18.78 -2.61
N ALA A 100 -2.09 18.64 -3.59
CA ALA A 100 -0.73 18.15 -3.34
C ALA A 100 0.08 19.15 -2.51
N GLU A 101 -0.15 20.45 -2.70
CA GLU A 101 0.52 21.52 -1.96
C GLU A 101 -0.05 21.65 -0.55
N ASN A 102 -1.37 21.82 -0.43
CA ASN A 102 -2.05 22.11 0.83
C ASN A 102 -2.09 20.90 1.78
N LEU A 103 -2.09 19.68 1.23
CA LEU A 103 -2.15 18.44 2.01
C LEU A 103 -0.83 17.66 1.97
N LYS A 104 0.29 18.30 1.59
CA LYS A 104 1.60 17.65 1.42
C LYS A 104 1.98 16.75 2.60
N THR A 105 1.74 17.20 3.83
CA THR A 105 2.13 16.50 5.07
C THR A 105 1.21 15.34 5.45
N VAL A 106 0.01 15.26 4.86
CA VAL A 106 -1.01 14.24 5.18
C VAL A 106 -1.44 13.44 3.95
N ALA A 107 -0.79 13.65 2.81
CA ALA A 107 -1.12 12.98 1.57
C ALA A 107 -0.58 11.54 1.52
N PRO A 108 -1.20 10.67 0.72
CA PRO A 108 -0.61 9.40 0.34
C PRO A 108 0.59 9.58 -0.60
N TYR A 109 1.68 8.86 -0.34
CA TYR A 109 2.87 8.84 -1.20
C TYR A 109 3.17 7.44 -1.71
N LEU A 110 3.41 7.33 -3.01
CA LEU A 110 3.96 6.13 -3.62
C LEU A 110 5.48 6.20 -3.58
N VAL A 111 6.12 5.26 -2.88
CA VAL A 111 7.57 5.09 -2.81
C VAL A 111 7.95 3.80 -3.53
N ASP A 112 8.93 3.86 -4.43
CA ASP A 112 9.47 2.66 -5.09
C ASP A 112 10.48 1.99 -4.14
N LEU A 113 10.08 0.87 -3.55
CA LEU A 113 10.90 0.02 -2.66
C LEU A 113 11.59 -1.12 -3.44
N THR A 114 11.61 -1.08 -4.77
CA THR A 114 12.24 -2.13 -5.56
C THR A 114 13.76 -2.09 -5.36
N ALA A 115 14.32 -3.04 -4.62
CA ALA A 115 15.75 -3.13 -4.37
C ALA A 115 16.47 -3.71 -5.60
N THR A 116 17.05 -2.84 -6.43
CA THR A 116 17.88 -3.22 -7.59
C THR A 116 19.38 -3.08 -7.29
N GLY A 117 19.78 -3.46 -6.06
CA GLY A 117 21.15 -3.27 -5.57
C GLY A 117 21.19 -3.27 -4.04
N GLU A 118 21.90 -2.30 -3.47
CA GLU A 118 22.02 -2.15 -2.01
C GLU A 118 20.77 -1.54 -1.38
N THR A 119 20.47 -1.99 -0.16
CA THR A 119 19.33 -1.48 0.59
C THR A 119 19.60 -0.10 1.19
N THR A 120 18.75 0.88 0.85
CA THR A 120 18.91 2.29 1.25
C THR A 120 18.58 2.57 2.72
N ARG A 121 18.74 3.82 3.18
CA ARG A 121 18.35 4.23 4.54
C ARG A 121 16.85 4.07 4.73
N PHE A 122 16.03 4.54 3.79
CA PHE A 122 14.58 4.50 3.92
C PHE A 122 14.05 3.08 4.05
N HIS A 123 14.59 2.12 3.29
CA HIS A 123 14.24 0.71 3.46
C HIS A 123 14.47 0.21 4.90
N LYS A 124 15.64 0.52 5.48
CA LYS A 124 16.01 0.10 6.85
C LYS A 124 15.04 0.71 7.87
N GLU A 125 14.78 2.00 7.77
CA GLU A 125 13.90 2.75 8.67
C GLU A 125 12.46 2.23 8.58
N PHE A 126 11.92 2.14 7.37
CA PHE A 126 10.55 1.68 7.15
C PHE A 126 10.33 0.27 7.71
N PHE A 127 11.18 -0.70 7.37
CA PHE A 127 10.93 -2.08 7.76
C PHE A 127 11.25 -2.37 9.24
N SER A 128 12.19 -1.65 9.84
CA SER A 128 12.53 -1.82 11.26
C SER A 128 11.55 -1.13 12.21
N ARG A 129 10.82 -0.12 11.73
CA ARG A 129 9.93 0.70 12.54
C ARG A 129 8.53 0.75 11.92
N ASP A 130 8.37 1.46 10.82
CA ASP A 130 7.07 1.92 10.29
C ASP A 130 6.15 0.79 9.81
N TRP A 131 6.72 -0.30 9.29
CA TRP A 131 5.99 -1.48 8.82
C TRP A 131 5.06 -2.07 9.89
N LEU A 132 5.42 -1.94 11.17
CA LEU A 132 4.65 -2.50 12.30
C LEU A 132 3.54 -1.59 12.83
N TYR A 133 3.48 -0.35 12.34
CA TYR A 133 2.56 0.67 12.83
C TYR A 133 1.51 1.07 11.79
N GLU A 134 1.18 0.17 10.85
CA GLU A 134 0.06 0.34 9.91
C GLU A 134 0.20 1.62 9.05
N THR A 135 1.43 2.11 8.84
CA THR A 135 1.74 3.38 8.18
C THR A 135 1.55 3.38 6.65
N GLY A 136 1.07 2.27 6.10
CA GLY A 136 0.81 2.13 4.67
C GLY A 136 0.67 0.68 4.24
N ILE A 137 0.45 0.51 2.94
CA ILE A 137 0.35 -0.81 2.29
C ILE A 137 1.49 -1.00 1.30
N LEU A 138 1.96 -2.23 1.15
CA LEU A 138 2.89 -2.57 0.07
C LEU A 138 2.11 -3.10 -1.12
N ILE A 139 2.55 -2.76 -2.33
CA ILE A 139 1.93 -3.17 -3.59
C ILE A 139 3.02 -3.78 -4.45
N GLN A 140 2.81 -5.00 -4.88
CA GLN A 140 3.66 -5.67 -5.86
C GLN A 140 2.95 -5.76 -7.20
N SER A 141 3.68 -5.51 -8.28
CA SER A 141 3.21 -5.64 -9.67
C SER A 141 4.41 -5.59 -10.62
N ASP A 142 4.22 -5.99 -11.87
CA ASP A 142 5.22 -5.89 -12.95
C ASP A 142 5.29 -4.50 -13.61
N ILE A 143 4.39 -3.58 -13.26
CA ILE A 143 4.34 -2.26 -13.89
C ILE A 143 5.30 -1.27 -13.25
N GLY A 144 5.81 -0.35 -14.07
CA GLY A 144 6.64 0.78 -13.63
C GLY A 144 5.90 1.83 -12.78
N MET A 145 6.68 2.62 -12.02
CA MET A 145 6.17 3.56 -11.02
C MET A 145 5.16 4.57 -11.58
N ASP A 146 5.40 5.09 -12.80
CA ASP A 146 4.48 6.03 -13.44
C ASP A 146 3.09 5.44 -13.69
N ARG A 147 3.04 4.19 -14.14
CA ARG A 147 1.77 3.48 -14.35
C ARG A 147 1.11 3.17 -13.02
N MET A 148 1.88 2.74 -12.02
CA MET A 148 1.41 2.48 -10.67
C MET A 148 0.78 3.73 -10.02
N TRP A 149 1.48 4.86 -10.12
CA TRP A 149 1.03 6.15 -9.60
C TRP A 149 -0.22 6.66 -10.31
N LYS A 150 -0.31 6.50 -11.65
CA LYS A 150 -1.52 6.84 -12.42
C LYS A 150 -2.70 5.96 -12.05
N HIS A 151 -2.46 4.69 -11.74
CA HIS A 151 -3.51 3.74 -11.36
C HIS A 151 -4.11 4.13 -10.01
N PHE A 152 -3.30 4.13 -8.95
CA PHE A 152 -3.79 4.27 -7.58
C PHE A 152 -4.34 5.66 -7.24
N ARG A 153 -3.90 6.71 -7.93
CA ARG A 153 -4.43 8.06 -7.69
C ARG A 153 -5.92 8.21 -8.01
N ARG A 154 -6.45 7.36 -8.88
CA ARG A 154 -7.86 7.42 -9.30
C ARG A 154 -8.82 7.05 -8.17
N PHE A 155 -8.32 6.36 -7.15
CA PHE A 155 -9.10 5.85 -6.03
C PHE A 155 -9.07 6.76 -4.80
N THR A 156 -8.36 7.90 -4.84
CA THR A 156 -8.21 8.77 -3.66
C THR A 156 -9.44 9.61 -3.34
N LYS A 157 -10.46 9.62 -4.21
CA LYS A 157 -11.67 10.43 -4.08
C LYS A 157 -12.90 9.56 -4.33
N VAL A 158 -13.97 9.82 -3.58
CA VAL A 158 -15.28 9.18 -3.74
C VAL A 158 -16.38 10.22 -3.62
N ASN A 159 -17.54 9.96 -4.23
CA ASN A 159 -18.73 10.75 -3.98
C ASN A 159 -19.43 10.22 -2.73
N THR A 160 -19.82 11.13 -1.85
CA THR A 160 -20.67 10.82 -0.71
C THR A 160 -22.14 10.72 -1.15
N PRO A 161 -23.02 10.09 -0.35
CA PRO A 161 -24.46 10.05 -0.64
C PRO A 161 -25.09 11.44 -0.83
N GLU A 162 -24.51 12.47 -0.21
CA GLU A 162 -24.94 13.87 -0.29
C GLU A 162 -24.47 14.57 -1.58
N GLY A 163 -23.79 13.86 -2.49
CA GLY A 163 -23.29 14.41 -3.75
C GLY A 163 -22.02 15.24 -3.63
N THR A 164 -21.31 15.15 -2.49
CA THR A 164 -20.03 15.85 -2.28
C THR A 164 -18.85 14.92 -2.56
N VAL A 165 -17.68 15.49 -2.88
CA VAL A 165 -16.44 14.70 -3.09
C VAL A 165 -15.66 14.65 -1.78
N ALA A 166 -15.34 13.44 -1.32
CA ALA A 166 -14.51 13.21 -0.15
C ALA A 166 -13.23 12.45 -0.51
N TYR A 167 -12.17 12.63 0.28
CA TYR A 167 -10.96 11.81 0.16
C TYR A 167 -11.20 10.42 0.75
N PHE A 168 -10.85 9.39 0.00
CA PHE A 168 -10.97 8.00 0.41
C PHE A 168 -9.61 7.40 0.69
N ARG A 169 -9.34 7.12 1.98
CA ARG A 169 -8.08 6.56 2.47
C ARG A 169 -7.98 5.05 2.23
N PHE A 170 -8.10 4.60 0.98
CA PHE A 170 -7.99 3.17 0.64
C PHE A 170 -6.65 2.56 1.02
N TRP A 171 -5.62 3.37 1.22
CA TRP A 171 -4.27 2.95 1.62
C TRP A 171 -4.12 2.72 3.13
N ASP A 172 -5.15 2.98 3.94
CA ASP A 172 -5.14 2.62 5.36
C ASP A 172 -5.27 1.09 5.49
N PRO A 173 -4.26 0.38 6.04
CA PRO A 173 -4.25 -1.07 6.22
C PRO A 173 -5.46 -1.61 7.01
N ARG A 174 -6.04 -0.79 7.89
CA ARG A 174 -7.18 -1.16 8.73
C ARG A 174 -8.48 -1.06 7.95
N LEU A 175 -8.58 -0.12 7.02
CA LEU A 175 -9.78 0.11 6.20
C LEU A 175 -9.80 -0.80 4.97
N LEU A 176 -8.65 -1.02 4.33
CA LEU A 176 -8.53 -1.69 3.06
C LEU A 176 -9.22 -3.07 3.01
N PRO A 177 -9.05 -3.99 3.99
CA PRO A 177 -9.74 -5.28 3.96
C PRO A 177 -11.26 -5.18 3.89
N TYR A 178 -11.84 -4.20 4.58
CA TYR A 178 -13.30 -3.99 4.58
C TYR A 178 -13.76 -3.40 3.26
N PHE A 179 -13.02 -2.43 2.73
CA PHE A 179 -13.27 -1.88 1.39
C PHE A 179 -13.24 -2.97 0.32
N LEU A 180 -12.19 -3.80 0.27
CA LEU A 180 -12.06 -4.86 -0.72
C LEU A 180 -13.20 -5.87 -0.64
N ARG A 181 -13.65 -6.23 0.57
CA ARG A 181 -14.79 -7.14 0.74
C ARG A 181 -16.14 -6.53 0.36
N ALA A 182 -16.26 -5.21 0.45
CA ALA A 182 -17.48 -4.49 0.07
C ALA A 182 -17.55 -4.18 -1.43
N CYS A 183 -16.42 -4.26 -2.15
CA CYS A 183 -16.35 -4.01 -3.59
C CYS A 183 -17.17 -5.04 -4.38
N SER A 184 -17.80 -4.58 -5.45
CA SER A 184 -18.35 -5.47 -6.46
C SER A 184 -17.23 -6.22 -7.21
N PRO A 185 -17.52 -7.34 -7.90
CA PRO A 185 -16.54 -8.01 -8.75
C PRO A 185 -15.88 -7.05 -9.76
N SER A 186 -16.66 -6.17 -10.39
CA SER A 186 -16.15 -5.18 -11.34
C SER A 186 -15.25 -4.12 -10.69
N ASP A 187 -15.55 -3.71 -9.45
CA ASP A 187 -14.69 -2.78 -8.72
C ASP A 187 -13.36 -3.43 -8.33
N LEU A 188 -13.41 -4.71 -7.95
CA LEU A 188 -12.20 -5.48 -7.67
C LEU A 188 -11.35 -5.66 -8.92
N ASP A 189 -11.94 -6.06 -10.06
CA ASP A 189 -11.22 -6.19 -11.33
C ASP A 189 -10.58 -4.86 -11.73
N ARG A 190 -11.27 -3.75 -11.48
CA ARG A 190 -10.71 -2.41 -11.69
C ARG A 190 -9.54 -2.14 -10.74
N PHE A 191 -9.72 -2.36 -9.45
CA PHE A 191 -8.72 -2.07 -8.42
C PHE A 191 -7.43 -2.89 -8.62
N PHE A 192 -7.58 -4.15 -9.04
CA PHE A 192 -6.49 -5.08 -9.36
C PHE A 192 -6.22 -5.21 -10.87
N SER A 193 -6.57 -4.18 -11.68
CA SER A 193 -6.37 -4.21 -13.13
C SER A 193 -4.92 -4.14 -13.57
N THR A 194 -4.00 -3.80 -12.65
CA THR A 194 -2.57 -3.88 -12.87
C THR A 194 -2.14 -5.36 -12.83
N PRO A 195 -1.31 -5.85 -13.76
CA PRO A 195 -0.98 -7.26 -13.81
C PRO A 195 -0.19 -7.71 -12.57
N ASN A 196 -0.36 -8.99 -12.22
CA ASN A 196 0.31 -9.65 -11.08
C ASN A 196 0.17 -8.90 -9.74
N THR A 197 -0.91 -8.14 -9.54
CA THR A 197 -1.04 -7.28 -8.36
C THR A 197 -1.29 -8.07 -7.08
N ARG A 198 -0.41 -7.85 -6.10
CA ARG A 198 -0.58 -8.31 -4.72
C ARG A 198 -0.35 -7.15 -3.76
N ILE A 199 -1.24 -7.00 -2.80
CA ILE A 199 -1.13 -5.98 -1.77
C ILE A 199 -0.80 -6.64 -0.45
N TRP A 200 0.17 -6.12 0.29
CA TRP A 200 0.50 -6.56 1.63
C TRP A 200 0.19 -5.47 2.63
N MET A 201 -0.24 -5.89 3.81
CA MET A 201 -0.66 -4.99 4.86
C MET A 201 -0.39 -5.60 6.22
N THR A 202 -0.04 -4.75 7.18
CA THR A 202 0.03 -5.08 8.59
C THR A 202 -1.18 -4.51 9.32
N THR A 203 -1.71 -5.29 10.25
CA THR A 203 -2.71 -4.80 11.21
C THR A 203 -2.26 -5.12 12.62
N ARG A 204 -2.42 -4.18 13.56
CA ARG A 204 -2.00 -4.34 14.95
C ARG A 204 -3.21 -4.56 15.86
N SER A 205 -3.14 -5.58 16.68
CA SER A 205 -4.10 -5.81 17.76
C SER A 205 -3.87 -4.81 18.88
N ARG A 206 -4.87 -3.97 19.17
CA ARG A 206 -4.80 -3.04 20.31
C ARG A 206 -4.83 -3.74 21.67
N LEU A 207 -5.34 -4.97 21.72
CA LEU A 207 -5.46 -5.75 22.96
C LEU A 207 -4.17 -6.49 23.30
N THR A 208 -3.52 -7.09 22.30
CA THR A 208 -2.36 -7.97 22.50
C THR A 208 -1.05 -7.34 22.03
N GLY A 209 -1.10 -6.22 21.32
CA GLY A 209 0.08 -5.61 20.67
C GLY A 209 0.59 -6.40 19.46
N MET A 210 0.03 -7.58 19.17
CA MET A 210 0.47 -8.46 18.09
C MET A 210 0.21 -7.84 16.72
N VAL A 211 1.15 -8.03 15.81
CA VAL A 211 1.07 -7.57 14.43
C VAL A 211 0.76 -8.76 13.53
N LYS A 212 -0.29 -8.65 12.72
CA LYS A 212 -0.69 -9.63 11.72
C LYS A 212 -0.34 -9.13 10.33
N VAL A 213 0.29 -9.99 9.52
CA VAL A 213 0.55 -9.69 8.11
C VAL A 213 -0.47 -10.40 7.23
N LYS A 214 -1.09 -9.63 6.33
CA LYS A 214 -2.07 -10.12 5.37
C LYS A 214 -1.64 -9.75 3.95
N SER A 215 -2.05 -10.56 2.98
CA SER A 215 -1.99 -10.20 1.56
C SER A 215 -3.37 -10.22 0.92
N ALA A 216 -3.62 -9.34 -0.03
CA ALA A 216 -4.81 -9.34 -0.88
C ALA A 216 -4.42 -9.45 -2.37
N SER A 217 -5.12 -10.29 -3.12
CA SER A 217 -4.97 -10.42 -4.58
C SER A 217 -6.22 -11.01 -5.22
N LEU A 218 -6.39 -10.80 -6.53
CA LEU A 218 -7.37 -11.52 -7.34
C LEU A 218 -6.77 -12.79 -7.92
N VAL A 219 -7.29 -13.95 -7.51
CA VAL A 219 -6.85 -15.27 -7.98
C VAL A 219 -7.88 -15.86 -8.93
N SER A 220 -7.41 -16.51 -9.99
CA SER A 220 -8.27 -17.31 -10.87
C SER A 220 -8.68 -18.60 -10.16
N LEU A 221 -9.87 -19.13 -10.50
CA LEU A 221 -10.31 -20.47 -10.10
C LEU A 221 -9.47 -21.58 -10.75
#